data_AF-A0A7X3L199-F1
#
_entry.id   AF-A0A7X3L199-F1
#
_cell.length_a   1.000
_cell.length_b   1.000
_cell.length_c   1.000
_cell.angle_alpha   90.00
_cell.angle_beta   90.00
_cell.angle_gamma   90.00
#
_symmetry.space_group_name_H-M   'P 1'
#
loop_
_entity.id
_entity.type
_entity.pdbx_description
1 polymer ?
#
loop_
_entity_poly.entity_id
_entity_poly.type
_entity_poly.pdbx_seq_one_letter_code
_entity_poly.pdbx_strand_id
1 'polypeptide(L)'
;MGMPEADAPVTGRTATAPDFDSQHFKRALSQFATGVTVITTRAAGHPYANGAPFIGITASSFNSVSMSPPLVLWSMAHRANSLPMFRDGSHYIINVLAASQLDLCQRFATLKGDRFAGVDYRLSETGLPILGSALAWFECHNRSRYDEGDHTIFVGEVERCGILDAGGDPLVFQGAQFSTLCPLCPTDR
;
A
#
# COMPACT_ATOMS: atom_id res chain seq x y z
N MET A 1 13.16 50.81 5.39
CA MET A 1 13.84 49.96 6.39
C MET A 1 12.77 49.51 7.39
N GLY A 2 12.02 48.46 7.06
CA GLY A 2 11.03 47.85 7.94
C GLY A 2 11.60 46.51 8.38
N MET A 3 11.72 46.31 9.69
CA MET A 3 12.16 45.03 10.26
C MET A 3 11.11 43.95 9.96
N PRO A 4 11.51 42.69 9.72
CA PRO A 4 10.55 41.60 9.65
C PRO A 4 9.99 41.37 11.06
N GLU A 5 8.66 41.34 11.17
CA GLU A 5 7.99 40.79 12.36
C GLU A 5 8.40 39.32 12.49
N ALA A 6 9.04 39.00 13.61
CA ALA A 6 9.40 37.64 13.95
C ALA A 6 8.12 36.83 14.17
N ASP A 7 7.93 35.81 13.34
CA ASP A 7 6.86 34.83 13.49
C ASP A 7 7.00 34.17 14.87
N ALA A 8 5.98 34.30 15.71
CA ALA A 8 6.01 33.75 17.06
C ALA A 8 6.09 32.21 17.00
N PRO A 9 6.89 31.56 17.86
CA PRO A 9 6.99 30.11 17.85
C PRO A 9 5.64 29.50 18.23
N VAL A 10 5.06 28.70 17.33
CA VAL A 10 3.92 27.83 17.65
C VAL A 10 4.36 26.89 18.76
N THR A 11 3.92 27.13 19.99
CA THR A 11 4.12 26.23 21.13
C THR A 11 3.31 24.96 20.87
N GLY A 12 3.93 23.98 20.22
CA GLY A 12 3.27 22.76 19.76
C GLY A 12 2.69 21.95 20.93
N ARG A 13 1.39 21.67 20.87
CA ARG A 13 0.76 20.67 21.74
C ARG A 13 1.40 19.31 21.44
N THR A 14 2.15 18.76 22.39
CA THR A 14 2.64 17.38 22.34
C THR A 14 1.54 16.41 22.77
N ALA A 15 1.56 15.20 22.21
CA ALA A 15 0.68 14.13 22.63
C ALA A 15 1.03 13.66 24.05
N THR A 16 0.03 13.22 24.82
CA THR A 16 0.25 12.52 26.09
C THR A 16 0.96 11.18 25.83
N ALA A 17 1.74 10.72 26.80
CA ALA A 17 2.35 9.39 26.73
C ALA A 17 1.27 8.29 26.62
N PRO A 18 1.51 7.23 25.82
CA PRO A 18 0.60 6.08 25.75
C PRO A 18 0.42 5.40 27.12
N ASP A 19 -0.81 5.00 27.41
CA ASP A 19 -1.19 4.17 28.56
C ASP A 19 -1.35 2.68 28.18
N PHE A 20 -0.90 2.30 26.98
CA PHE A 20 -0.98 0.97 26.40
C PHE A 20 0.39 0.46 25.93
N ASP A 21 0.54 -0.87 25.86
CA ASP A 21 1.72 -1.50 25.26
C ASP A 21 1.56 -1.73 23.74
N SER A 22 2.66 -2.13 23.09
CA SER A 22 2.68 -2.40 21.65
C SER A 22 1.78 -3.55 21.21
N GLN A 23 1.53 -4.55 22.07
CA GLN A 23 0.67 -5.69 21.73
C GLN A 23 -0.80 -5.26 21.77
N HIS A 24 -1.19 -4.50 22.78
CA HIS A 24 -2.52 -3.92 22.89
C HIS A 24 -2.81 -2.98 21.71
N PHE A 25 -1.87 -2.10 21.37
CA PHE A 25 -2.02 -1.21 20.21
C PHE A 25 -2.23 -1.98 18.90
N LYS A 26 -1.40 -3.02 18.64
CA LYS A 26 -1.55 -3.87 17.45
C LYS A 26 -2.90 -4.61 17.41
N ARG A 27 -3.39 -5.09 18.55
CA ARG A 27 -4.70 -5.76 18.65
C ARG A 27 -5.85 -4.78 18.41
N ALA A 28 -5.73 -3.54 18.87
CA ALA A 28 -6.70 -2.50 18.61
C ALA A 28 -6.72 -2.13 17.11
N LEU A 29 -5.55 -1.90 16.51
CA LEU A 29 -5.43 -1.65 15.07
C LEU A 29 -6.00 -2.79 14.23
N SER A 30 -5.78 -4.04 14.63
CA SER A 30 -6.25 -5.20 13.87
C SER A 30 -7.77 -5.40 13.90
N GLN A 31 -8.52 -4.62 14.70
CA GLN A 31 -9.99 -4.62 14.63
C GLN A 31 -10.53 -3.97 13.36
N PHE A 32 -9.76 -3.06 12.75
CA PHE A 32 -10.14 -2.41 11.50
C PHE A 32 -9.87 -3.35 10.32
N ALA A 33 -10.94 -3.89 9.74
CA ALA A 33 -10.85 -4.73 8.55
C ALA A 33 -10.39 -3.91 7.34
N THR A 34 -9.50 -4.48 6.54
CA THR A 34 -8.96 -3.85 5.33
C THR A 34 -9.00 -4.81 4.16
N GLY A 35 -9.09 -4.27 2.95
CA GLY A 35 -8.69 -5.02 1.77
C GLY A 35 -7.17 -5.20 1.73
N VAL A 36 -6.69 -6.17 0.96
CA VAL A 36 -5.26 -6.42 0.78
C VAL A 36 -4.80 -5.98 -0.60
N THR A 37 -3.64 -5.34 -0.67
CA THR A 37 -3.02 -4.92 -1.92
C THR A 37 -1.62 -5.52 -2.09
N VAL A 38 -1.18 -5.67 -3.34
CA VAL A 38 0.25 -5.79 -3.67
C VAL A 38 0.68 -4.57 -4.45
N ILE A 39 1.70 -3.90 -3.94
CA ILE A 39 2.23 -2.68 -4.53
C ILE A 39 3.53 -3.01 -5.24
N THR A 40 3.61 -2.71 -6.53
CA THR A 40 4.72 -3.09 -7.40
C THR A 40 5.46 -1.86 -7.95
N THR A 41 6.77 -1.97 -8.12
CA THR A 41 7.60 -0.95 -8.77
C THR A 41 8.82 -1.60 -9.43
N ARG A 42 9.65 -0.80 -10.10
CA ARG A 42 10.93 -1.25 -10.68
C ARG A 42 11.95 -1.55 -9.59
N ALA A 43 12.73 -2.60 -9.79
CA ALA A 43 13.89 -2.94 -8.97
C ALA A 43 15.18 -2.58 -9.71
N ALA A 44 15.51 -1.29 -9.81
CA ALA A 44 16.63 -0.77 -10.59
C ALA A 44 17.99 -1.32 -10.13
N GLY A 45 18.42 -2.45 -10.71
CA GLY A 45 19.71 -3.10 -10.38
C GLY A 45 19.83 -3.60 -8.94
N HIS A 46 18.71 -3.70 -8.22
CA HIS A 46 18.76 -4.03 -6.80
C HIS A 46 19.01 -5.54 -6.59
N PRO A 47 19.88 -5.96 -5.64
CA PRO A 47 20.15 -7.36 -5.33
C PRO A 47 18.94 -8.25 -4.96
N TYR A 48 17.76 -7.65 -4.75
CA TYR A 48 16.52 -8.38 -4.44
C TYR A 48 15.68 -8.68 -5.69
N ALA A 49 16.07 -8.13 -6.85
CA ALA A 49 15.54 -8.53 -8.14
C ALA A 49 16.19 -9.86 -8.54
N ASN A 50 15.67 -10.96 -8.00
CA ASN A 50 16.03 -12.30 -8.46
C ASN A 50 15.06 -12.65 -9.57
N GLY A 51 15.47 -12.54 -10.83
CA GLY A 51 14.61 -12.81 -11.99
C GLY A 51 14.02 -11.54 -12.59
N ALA A 52 12.76 -11.23 -12.28
CA ALA A 52 12.08 -10.08 -12.88
C ALA A 52 12.68 -8.73 -12.40
N PRO A 53 12.73 -7.68 -13.26
CA PRO A 53 13.27 -6.36 -12.91
C PRO A 53 12.31 -5.53 -12.04
N PHE A 54 11.49 -6.20 -11.24
CA PHE A 54 10.41 -5.63 -10.46
C PHE A 54 10.50 -6.08 -9.01
N ILE A 55 9.94 -5.26 -8.13
CA ILE A 55 9.68 -5.65 -6.76
C ILE A 55 8.21 -5.42 -6.43
N GLY A 56 7.66 -6.30 -5.61
CA GLY A 56 6.32 -6.16 -5.05
C GLY A 56 6.33 -6.34 -3.54
N ILE A 57 5.38 -5.70 -2.86
CA ILE A 57 5.14 -5.85 -1.42
C ILE A 57 3.65 -5.94 -1.14
N THR A 58 3.26 -6.82 -0.22
CA THR A 58 1.89 -6.85 0.31
C THR A 58 1.68 -5.71 1.31
N ALA A 59 0.61 -4.96 1.15
CA ALA A 59 0.23 -3.87 2.04
C ALA A 59 -1.29 -3.85 2.30
N SER A 60 -1.66 -3.63 3.55
CA SER A 60 -3.05 -3.38 3.99
C SER A 60 -3.27 -1.93 4.46
N SER A 61 -2.25 -1.07 4.34
CA SER A 61 -2.28 0.35 4.72
C SER A 61 -2.85 1.27 3.63
N PHE A 62 -3.29 0.70 2.50
CA PHE A 62 -3.85 1.45 1.37
C PHE A 62 -5.16 2.14 1.74
N ASN A 63 -5.33 3.39 1.30
CA ASN A 63 -6.60 4.11 1.38
C ASN A 63 -6.73 5.20 0.30
N SER A 64 -7.96 5.60 -0.01
CA SER A 64 -8.26 6.78 -0.85
C SER A 64 -8.10 8.08 -0.05
N VAL A 65 -7.65 9.15 -0.71
CA VAL A 65 -7.40 10.46 -0.07
C VAL A 65 -8.22 11.58 -0.70
N SER A 66 -8.22 11.68 -2.02
CA SER A 66 -8.85 12.80 -2.72
C SER A 66 -9.39 12.37 -4.08
N MET A 67 -10.46 13.05 -4.53
CA MET A 67 -11.01 12.89 -5.88
C MET A 67 -10.40 13.89 -6.88
N SER A 68 -10.03 15.09 -6.45
CA SER A 68 -9.47 16.14 -7.33
C SER A 68 -8.38 16.96 -6.61
N PRO A 69 -7.08 16.71 -6.91
CA PRO A 69 -6.57 15.66 -7.79
C PRO A 69 -6.86 14.25 -7.22
N PRO A 70 -6.90 13.20 -8.06
CA PRO A 70 -7.16 11.83 -7.60
C PRO A 70 -5.96 11.30 -6.82
N LEU A 71 -6.09 11.20 -5.49
CA LEU A 71 -5.00 10.80 -4.60
C LEU A 71 -5.36 9.55 -3.80
N VAL A 72 -4.35 8.71 -3.61
CA VAL A 72 -4.36 7.55 -2.71
C VAL A 72 -3.13 7.61 -1.80
N LEU A 73 -3.15 6.87 -0.70
CA LEU A 73 -1.99 6.69 0.15
C LEU A 73 -1.78 5.23 0.55
N TRP A 74 -0.58 4.94 1.01
CA TRP A 74 -0.20 3.72 1.70
C TRP A 74 1.07 3.96 2.50
N SER A 75 1.42 3.05 3.41
CA SER A 75 2.59 3.21 4.29
C SER A 75 3.50 1.98 4.24
N MET A 76 4.81 2.21 4.27
CA MET A 76 5.86 1.18 4.30
C MET A 76 6.80 1.39 5.48
N ALA A 77 7.14 0.31 6.19
CA ALA A 77 8.06 0.37 7.32
C ALA A 77 9.49 0.72 6.88
N HIS A 78 10.21 1.52 7.66
CA HIS A 78 11.61 1.88 7.39
C HIS A 78 12.56 0.68 7.34
N ARG A 79 12.22 -0.41 8.05
CA ARG A 79 12.98 -1.67 8.04
C ARG A 79 12.81 -2.49 6.75
N ALA A 80 11.90 -2.11 5.85
CA ALA A 80 11.68 -2.86 4.62
C ALA A 80 12.85 -2.64 3.66
N ASN A 81 13.55 -3.72 3.31
CA ASN A 81 14.69 -3.67 2.39
C ASN A 81 14.34 -3.11 1.00
N SER A 82 13.05 -3.13 0.63
CA SER A 82 12.54 -2.59 -0.62
C SER A 82 12.27 -1.08 -0.58
N LEU A 83 12.35 -0.43 0.58
CA LEU A 83 12.00 0.98 0.74
C LEU A 83 12.74 1.89 -0.24
N PRO A 84 14.06 1.75 -0.50
CA PRO A 84 14.75 2.61 -1.46
C PRO A 84 14.12 2.58 -2.86
N MET A 85 13.62 1.43 -3.32
CA MET A 85 13.00 1.31 -4.65
C MET A 85 11.69 2.07 -4.77
N PHE A 86 10.89 2.09 -3.70
CA PHE A 86 9.65 2.88 -3.66
C PHE A 86 9.94 4.34 -3.39
N ARG A 87 10.93 4.65 -2.55
CA ARG A 87 11.30 6.03 -2.23
C ARG A 87 11.85 6.75 -3.45
N ASP A 88 12.79 6.12 -4.17
CA ASP A 88 13.49 6.76 -5.28
C ASP A 88 12.77 6.51 -6.62
N GLY A 89 11.84 5.54 -6.66
CA GLY A 89 11.00 5.24 -7.82
C GLY A 89 9.97 6.34 -8.11
N SER A 90 9.82 6.66 -9.39
CA SER A 90 8.87 7.68 -9.86
C SER A 90 7.42 7.20 -9.88
N HIS A 91 7.19 5.89 -10.05
CA HIS A 91 5.86 5.31 -10.17
C HIS A 91 5.77 3.97 -9.45
N TYR A 92 4.55 3.60 -9.09
CA TYR A 92 4.19 2.28 -8.58
C TYR A 92 2.77 1.90 -9.01
N ILE A 93 2.48 0.61 -9.04
CA ILE A 93 1.12 0.09 -9.24
C ILE A 93 0.60 -0.44 -7.91
N ILE A 94 -0.60 -0.04 -7.52
CA ILE A 94 -1.35 -0.68 -6.43
C ILE A 94 -2.29 -1.70 -7.05
N ASN A 95 -2.15 -2.98 -6.71
CA ASN A 95 -3.03 -4.06 -7.18
C ASN A 95 -3.92 -4.52 -6.01
N VAL A 96 -5.23 -4.35 -6.12
CA VAL A 96 -6.20 -4.78 -5.10
C VAL A 96 -6.49 -6.27 -5.30
N LEU A 97 -6.27 -7.08 -4.27
CA LEU A 97 -6.31 -8.54 -4.42
C LEU A 97 -7.70 -9.14 -4.23
N ALA A 98 -8.00 -10.16 -5.03
CA ALA A 98 -9.14 -11.06 -4.83
C ALA A 98 -8.82 -12.13 -3.77
N ALA A 99 -9.85 -12.73 -3.17
CA ALA A 99 -9.72 -13.79 -2.16
C ALA A 99 -8.96 -15.03 -2.69
N SER A 100 -9.09 -15.32 -3.99
CA SER A 100 -8.35 -16.38 -4.69
C SER A 100 -6.84 -16.14 -4.74
N GLN A 101 -6.36 -14.94 -4.44
CA GLN A 101 -4.96 -14.54 -4.49
C GLN A 101 -4.27 -14.58 -3.10
N LEU A 102 -4.79 -15.37 -2.16
CA LEU A 102 -4.18 -15.55 -0.83
C LEU A 102 -2.70 -15.98 -0.92
N ASP A 103 -2.39 -16.95 -1.78
CA ASP A 103 -1.00 -17.43 -1.97
C ASP A 103 -0.08 -16.32 -2.50
N LEU A 104 -0.61 -15.48 -3.40
CA LEU A 104 0.10 -14.33 -3.95
C LEU A 104 0.37 -13.29 -2.86
N CYS A 105 -0.64 -12.96 -2.05
CA CYS A 105 -0.52 -12.09 -0.88
C CYS A 105 0.58 -12.59 0.07
N GLN A 106 0.56 -13.87 0.43
CA GLN A 106 1.56 -14.45 1.34
C GLN A 106 2.95 -14.41 0.72
N ARG A 107 3.09 -14.74 -0.58
CA ARG A 107 4.36 -14.66 -1.30
C ARG A 107 4.96 -13.25 -1.24
N PHE A 108 4.18 -12.23 -1.56
CA PHE A 108 4.61 -10.82 -1.55
C PHE A 108 4.78 -10.21 -0.15
N ALA A 109 4.38 -10.92 0.91
CA ALA A 109 4.69 -10.56 2.30
C ALA A 109 6.05 -11.09 2.78
N THR A 110 6.72 -11.99 2.03
CA THR A 110 8.02 -12.57 2.42
C THR A 110 9.22 -11.89 1.74
N LEU A 111 10.39 -12.03 2.36
CA LEU A 111 11.65 -11.46 1.87
C LEU A 111 12.48 -12.40 0.96
N LYS A 112 11.98 -13.62 0.66
CA LYS A 112 12.79 -14.67 0.02
C LYS A 112 12.27 -15.05 -1.37
N GLY A 113 13.21 -15.43 -2.24
CA GLY A 113 12.93 -16.00 -3.56
C GLY A 113 12.59 -14.97 -4.65
N ASP A 114 12.44 -15.47 -5.87
CA ASP A 114 11.83 -14.71 -6.97
C ASP A 114 10.31 -14.67 -6.74
N ARG A 115 9.80 -13.52 -6.29
CA ARG A 115 8.37 -13.36 -6.00
C ARG A 115 7.50 -13.28 -7.25
N PHE A 116 8.08 -12.98 -8.40
CA PHE A 116 7.38 -12.89 -9.68
C PHE A 116 7.45 -14.19 -10.50
N ALA A 117 8.23 -15.18 -10.08
CA ALA A 117 8.29 -16.48 -10.74
C ALA A 117 6.89 -17.12 -10.86
N GLY A 118 6.44 -17.32 -12.10
CA GLY A 118 5.14 -17.91 -12.43
C GLY A 118 3.93 -17.04 -12.07
N VAL A 119 4.14 -15.75 -11.76
CA VAL A 119 3.05 -14.79 -11.54
C VAL A 119 2.62 -14.23 -12.89
N ASP A 120 1.33 -14.31 -13.19
CA ASP A 120 0.75 -13.65 -14.36
C ASP A 120 0.64 -12.14 -14.12
N TYR A 121 1.13 -11.35 -15.07
CA TYR A 121 1.01 -9.90 -15.06
C TYR A 121 1.15 -9.34 -16.46
N ARG A 122 0.54 -8.18 -16.68
CA ARG A 122 0.80 -7.32 -17.84
C ARG A 122 1.50 -6.05 -17.41
N LEU A 123 2.20 -5.40 -18.33
CA LEU A 123 2.82 -4.11 -18.04
C LEU A 123 1.81 -2.97 -18.21
N SER A 124 1.89 -1.99 -17.32
CA SER A 124 1.22 -0.70 -17.42
C SER A 124 1.89 0.21 -18.46
N GLU A 125 1.37 1.43 -18.64
CA GLU A 125 1.99 2.39 -19.56
C GLU A 125 3.41 2.76 -19.13
N THR A 126 3.63 2.93 -17.83
CA THR A 126 4.98 3.21 -17.29
C THR A 126 5.88 1.98 -17.26
N GLY A 127 5.38 0.82 -17.71
CA GLY A 127 6.10 -0.44 -17.80
C GLY A 127 6.22 -1.16 -16.46
N LEU A 128 5.22 -1.01 -15.58
CA LEU A 128 5.17 -1.64 -14.26
C LEU A 128 4.14 -2.78 -14.18
N PRO A 129 4.31 -3.77 -13.29
CA PRO A 129 3.43 -4.94 -13.26
C PRO A 129 2.03 -4.62 -12.72
N ILE A 130 1.02 -4.84 -13.57
CA ILE A 130 -0.38 -5.00 -13.19
C ILE A 130 -0.64 -6.51 -13.08
N LEU A 131 -0.90 -6.99 -11.86
CA LEU A 131 -1.04 -8.41 -11.57
C LEU A 131 -2.34 -8.97 -12.17
N GLY A 132 -2.23 -10.16 -12.78
CA GLY A 132 -3.39 -10.90 -13.29
C GLY A 132 -4.36 -11.24 -12.16
N SER A 133 -5.65 -11.22 -12.47
CA SER A 133 -6.75 -11.54 -11.55
C SER A 133 -6.88 -10.66 -10.29
N ALA A 134 -6.13 -9.54 -10.20
CA ALA A 134 -6.43 -8.49 -9.23
C ALA A 134 -7.83 -7.91 -9.49
N LEU A 135 -8.55 -7.47 -8.46
CA LEU A 135 -9.87 -6.87 -8.65
C LEU A 135 -9.78 -5.48 -9.31
N ALA A 136 -8.79 -4.70 -8.91
CA ALA A 136 -8.55 -3.37 -9.43
C ALA A 136 -7.05 -3.03 -9.39
N TRP A 137 -6.66 -2.03 -10.17
CA TRP A 137 -5.31 -1.49 -10.16
C TRP A 137 -5.30 0.02 -10.28
N PHE A 138 -4.27 0.64 -9.71
CA PHE A 138 -4.00 2.07 -9.78
C PHE A 138 -2.54 2.29 -10.16
N GLU A 139 -2.31 2.96 -11.29
CA GLU A 139 -0.98 3.45 -11.70
C GLU A 139 -0.79 4.85 -11.15
N CYS A 140 0.19 4.97 -10.25
CA CYS A 140 0.38 6.15 -9.43
C CYS A 140 1.74 6.80 -9.70
N HIS A 141 1.71 8.11 -9.96
CA HIS A 141 2.89 8.95 -9.81
C HIS A 141 3.19 9.14 -8.33
N ASN A 142 4.46 8.96 -7.93
CA ASN A 142 4.88 9.05 -6.54
C ASN A 142 5.07 10.51 -6.09
N ARG A 143 3.94 11.17 -5.80
CA ARG A 143 3.81 12.62 -5.60
C ARG A 143 4.50 13.12 -4.34
N SER A 144 4.28 12.49 -3.18
CA SER A 144 4.82 12.99 -1.90
C SER A 144 5.09 11.85 -0.92
N ARG A 145 6.05 12.07 -0.02
CA ARG A 145 6.51 11.09 0.97
C ARG A 145 6.69 11.78 2.31
N TYR A 146 6.18 11.18 3.37
CA TYR A 146 6.26 11.71 4.73
C TYR A 146 6.81 10.63 5.65
N ASP A 147 7.95 10.87 6.27
CA ASP A 147 8.49 9.97 7.29
C ASP A 147 7.76 10.25 8.60
N GLU A 148 6.94 9.30 9.06
CA GLU A 148 6.07 9.44 10.22
C GLU A 148 6.22 8.22 11.13
N GLY A 149 6.89 8.42 12.27
CA GLY A 149 7.25 7.33 13.18
C GLY A 149 8.22 6.34 12.55
N ASP A 150 7.83 5.07 12.46
CA ASP A 150 8.63 3.99 11.90
C ASP A 150 8.26 3.62 10.45
N HIS A 151 7.42 4.44 9.80
CA HIS A 151 6.97 4.24 8.42
C HIS A 151 7.10 5.51 7.56
N THR A 152 7.33 5.32 6.27
CA THR A 152 7.14 6.35 5.26
C THR A 152 5.71 6.22 4.71
N ILE A 153 4.94 7.31 4.74
CA ILE A 153 3.64 7.45 4.07
C ILE A 153 3.91 7.91 2.64
N PHE A 154 3.44 7.13 1.68
CA PHE A 154 3.46 7.46 0.26
C PHE A 154 2.11 8.01 -0.15
N VAL A 155 2.11 9.21 -0.74
CA VAL A 155 0.94 9.79 -1.40
C VAL A 155 1.14 9.66 -2.91
N GLY A 156 0.25 8.91 -3.55
CA GLY A 156 0.23 8.67 -4.98
C GLY A 156 -0.82 9.51 -5.67
N GLU A 157 -0.44 10.16 -6.76
CA GLU A 157 -1.39 10.75 -7.69
C GLU A 157 -1.75 9.72 -8.76
N VAL A 158 -3.03 9.38 -8.86
CA VAL A 158 -3.51 8.32 -9.75
C VAL A 158 -3.60 8.87 -11.16
N GLU A 159 -2.73 8.38 -12.04
CA GLU A 159 -2.73 8.77 -13.45
C GLU A 159 -3.67 7.88 -14.27
N ARG A 160 -3.77 6.59 -13.90
CA ARG A 160 -4.65 5.60 -14.55
C ARG A 160 -5.14 4.59 -13.52
N CYS A 161 -6.34 4.08 -13.72
CA CYS A 161 -6.87 2.98 -12.92
C CYS A 161 -7.79 2.10 -13.77
N GLY A 162 -8.04 0.88 -13.29
CA GLY A 162 -8.99 -0.01 -13.92
C GLY A 162 -9.49 -1.09 -12.98
N ILE A 163 -10.63 -1.66 -13.34
CA ILE A 163 -11.21 -2.87 -12.73
C ILE A 163 -10.89 -4.01 -13.69
N LEU A 164 -10.42 -5.16 -13.18
CA LEU A 164 -10.26 -6.35 -14.03
C LEU A 164 -11.50 -7.21 -13.90
N ASP A 165 -12.04 -7.63 -15.04
CA ASP A 165 -13.33 -8.31 -15.17
C ASP A 165 -13.24 -9.82 -14.82
N ALA A 166 -12.43 -10.16 -13.82
CA ALA A 166 -12.25 -11.54 -13.36
C ALA A 166 -13.38 -11.99 -12.41
N GLY A 167 -14.15 -11.04 -11.87
CA GLY A 167 -15.08 -11.28 -10.77
C GLY A 167 -14.36 -11.72 -9.49
N GLY A 168 -15.14 -12.12 -8.48
CA GLY A 168 -14.63 -12.67 -7.23
C GLY A 168 -14.69 -11.69 -6.05
N ASP A 169 -14.65 -12.27 -4.86
CA ASP A 169 -14.73 -11.52 -3.62
C ASP A 169 -13.36 -10.94 -3.22
N PRO A 170 -13.29 -9.81 -2.50
CA PRO A 170 -12.03 -9.22 -2.08
C PRO A 170 -11.34 -10.03 -1.00
N LEU A 171 -10.00 -10.06 -1.04
CA LEU A 171 -9.22 -10.56 0.08
C LEU A 171 -9.26 -9.54 1.21
N VAL A 172 -9.78 -9.95 2.35
CA VAL A 172 -9.89 -9.13 3.56
C VAL A 172 -8.87 -9.59 4.59
N PHE A 173 -8.26 -8.64 5.29
CA PHE A 173 -7.36 -8.90 6.41
C PHE A 173 -7.84 -8.17 7.67
N GLN A 174 -8.06 -8.95 8.74
CA GLN A 174 -8.54 -8.47 10.03
C GLN A 174 -8.08 -9.44 11.12
N GLY A 175 -7.68 -8.94 12.30
CA GLY A 175 -7.28 -9.82 13.40
C GLY A 175 -6.10 -10.76 13.12
N ALA A 176 -5.22 -10.42 12.18
CA ALA A 176 -4.16 -11.31 11.65
C ALA A 176 -4.68 -12.56 10.92
N GLN A 177 -5.92 -12.52 10.44
CA GLN A 177 -6.56 -13.58 9.67
C GLN A 177 -6.99 -13.06 8.30
N PHE A 178 -7.01 -13.96 7.33
CA PHE A 178 -7.55 -13.70 6.00
C PHE A 178 -8.98 -14.20 5.91
N SER A 179 -9.85 -13.39 5.32
CA SER A 179 -11.25 -13.70 5.10
C SER A 179 -11.72 -13.12 3.77
N THR A 180 -12.99 -13.36 3.47
CA THR A 180 -13.69 -12.75 2.34
C THR A 180 -15.00 -12.15 2.84
N LEU A 181 -15.67 -11.35 2.00
CA LEU A 181 -16.94 -10.72 2.36
C LEU A 181 -18.09 -11.71 2.24
N CYS A 182 -19.02 -11.63 3.19
CA CYS A 182 -20.37 -12.15 3.04
C CYS A 182 -21.29 -10.91 2.93
N PRO A 183 -22.00 -10.72 1.81
CA PRO A 183 -22.93 -9.60 1.67
C PRO A 183 -23.94 -9.60 2.80
N LEU A 184 -24.15 -8.44 3.43
CA LEU A 184 -25.24 -8.28 4.38
C LEU A 184 -26.54 -8.20 3.57
N CYS A 185 -27.45 -9.15 3.75
CA CYS A 185 -28.82 -8.96 3.29
C CYS A 185 -29.43 -7.84 4.13
N PRO A 186 -29.92 -6.75 3.52
CA PRO A 186 -30.75 -5.79 4.24
C PRO A 186 -31.94 -6.57 4.82
N THR A 187 -32.18 -6.46 6.11
CA THR A 187 -33.50 -6.83 6.64
C THR A 187 -34.51 -5.89 6.01
N ASP A 188 -35.55 -6.45 5.37
CA ASP A 188 -36.68 -5.69 4.82
C ASP A 188 -37.14 -4.67 5.87
N ARG A 189 -37.08 -3.38 5.51
CA ARG A 189 -37.60 -2.26 6.31
C ARG A 189 -38.94 -1.81 5.75
#